data_AF-T0JCX5-F1
#
_entry.id   AF-T0JCX5-F1
#
_cell.length_a   1.000
_cell.length_b   1.000
_cell.length_c   1.000
_cell.angle_alpha   90.00
_cell.angle_beta   90.00
_cell.angle_gamma   90.00
#
_symmetry.space_group_name_H-M   'P 1'
#
loop_
_entity.id
_entity.type
_entity.pdbx_description
1 polymer ?
#
loop_
_entity_poly.entity_id
_entity_poly.type
_entity_poly.pdbx_seq_one_letter_code
_entity_poly.pdbx_strand_id
1 'polypeptide(L)'
;MSATLIALALFGCSDDGSACERLPAPVQTYESRAECTARLDDALATEAALKAEAPTVFAQCLSGRQLASLGKGTVDLRRVNGVQFAAR
;
A
#
# COMPACT_ATOMS: atom_id res chain seq x y z
N MET A 1 21.06 -14.00 8.27
CA MET A 1 19.58 -14.04 8.31
C MET A 1 19.06 -13.01 7.31
N SER A 2 18.33 -13.40 6.26
CA SER A 2 17.68 -12.42 5.36
C SER A 2 16.50 -11.81 6.09
N ALA A 3 16.68 -10.62 6.68
CA ALA A 3 15.59 -9.84 7.20
C ALA A 3 14.61 -9.57 6.04
N THR A 4 13.44 -10.18 6.09
CA THR A 4 12.41 -9.97 5.07
C THR A 4 11.72 -8.67 5.41
N LEU A 5 12.21 -7.56 4.83
CA LEU A 5 11.63 -6.25 5.06
C LEU A 5 10.21 -6.17 4.47
N ILE A 6 9.30 -5.61 5.26
CA ILE A 6 7.93 -5.33 4.87
C ILE A 6 7.84 -3.86 4.48
N ALA A 7 7.53 -3.60 3.23
CA ALA A 7 7.30 -2.29 2.69
C ALA A 7 5.84 -1.87 2.88
N LEU A 8 5.62 -0.67 3.39
CA LEU A 8 4.35 0.04 3.36
C LEU A 8 4.30 0.90 2.10
N ALA A 9 3.34 0.62 1.24
CA ALA A 9 3.07 1.39 0.03
C ALA A 9 1.64 1.94 0.06
N LEU A 10 1.48 3.15 -0.48
CA LEU A 10 0.19 3.79 -0.67
C LEU A 10 -0.28 3.59 -2.11
N PHE A 11 -1.57 3.32 -2.27
CA PHE A 11 -2.23 3.10 -3.55
C PHE A 11 -3.47 3.96 -3.64
N GLY A 12 -3.54 4.81 -4.67
CA GLY A 12 -4.75 5.53 -5.02
C GLY A 12 -5.56 4.69 -5.99
N CYS A 13 -6.77 4.29 -5.60
CA CYS A 13 -7.67 3.52 -6.43
C CYS A 13 -8.83 4.36 -6.94
N SER A 14 -9.37 3.95 -8.09
CA SER A 14 -10.72 4.33 -8.52
C SER A 14 -11.78 3.84 -7.52
N ASP A 15 -12.97 4.44 -7.54
CA ASP A 15 -14.09 4.12 -6.63
C ASP A 15 -14.48 2.63 -6.64
N ASP A 16 -14.25 1.94 -7.75
CA ASP A 16 -14.56 0.51 -7.93
C ASP A 16 -13.41 -0.42 -7.52
N GLY A 17 -12.27 0.14 -7.07
CA GLY A 17 -11.13 -0.61 -6.55
C GLY A 17 -10.43 -1.51 -7.56
N SER A 18 -10.76 -1.39 -8.85
CA SER A 18 -10.24 -2.22 -9.93
C SER A 18 -8.92 -1.71 -10.49
N ALA A 19 -8.73 -0.39 -10.46
CA ALA A 19 -7.56 0.30 -10.96
C ALA A 19 -6.90 1.08 -9.82
N CYS A 20 -5.88 0.49 -9.21
CA CYS A 20 -5.11 1.11 -8.15
C CYS A 20 -3.73 1.47 -8.64
N GLU A 21 -3.38 2.75 -8.63
CA GLU A 21 -2.03 3.18 -8.93
C GLU A 21 -1.24 3.42 -7.65
N ARG A 22 0.00 2.97 -7.66
CA ARG A 22 0.90 3.22 -6.53
C ARG A 22 1.24 4.71 -6.51
N LEU A 23 0.93 5.36 -5.40
CA LEU A 23 1.24 6.77 -5.22
C LEU A 23 2.75 6.97 -5.10
N PRO A 24 3.28 8.10 -5.61
CA PRO A 24 4.69 8.46 -5.47
C PRO A 24 4.99 8.96 -4.04
N ALA A 25 4.78 8.09 -3.06
CA ALA A 25 5.10 8.33 -1.66
C ALA A 25 6.37 7.56 -1.26
N PRO A 26 7.12 8.05 -0.24
CA PRO A 26 8.23 7.30 0.32
C PRO A 26 7.74 5.93 0.81
N VAL A 27 8.36 4.85 0.31
CA VAL A 27 8.08 3.52 0.84
C VAL A 27 8.82 3.36 2.15
N GLN A 28 8.05 3.23 3.23
CA GLN A 28 8.57 2.93 4.55
C GLN A 28 8.78 1.42 4.64
N THR A 29 9.91 0.97 5.18
CA THR A 29 10.17 -0.45 5.40
C THR A 29 10.24 -0.77 6.88
N TYR A 30 9.61 -1.87 7.28
CA TYR A 30 9.50 -2.37 8.64
C TYR A 30 10.09 -3.77 8.73
N GLU A 31 10.54 -4.15 9.93
CA GLU A 31 11.14 -5.47 10.18
C GLU A 31 10.07 -6.57 10.28
N SER A 32 8.87 -6.22 10.73
CA SER A 32 7.76 -7.15 10.88
C SER A 32 6.47 -6.66 10.22
N ARG A 33 5.58 -7.61 9.88
CA ARG A 33 4.24 -7.30 9.37
C ARG A 33 3.38 -6.60 10.41
N ALA A 34 3.52 -6.96 11.70
CA ALA A 34 2.78 -6.35 12.78
C ALA A 34 3.11 -4.86 12.94
N GLU A 35 4.39 -4.49 12.86
CA GLU A 35 4.81 -3.08 12.88
C GLU A 35 4.29 -2.31 11.68
N CYS A 36 4.34 -2.91 10.49
CA CYS A 36 3.79 -2.26 9.30
C CYS A 36 2.28 -2.04 9.43
N THR A 37 1.53 -3.05 9.89
CA THR A 37 0.07 -2.95 10.08
C THR A 37 -0.29 -1.87 11.10
N ALA A 38 0.49 -1.72 12.17
CA ALA A 38 0.29 -0.65 13.16
C ALA A 38 0.50 0.77 12.58
N ARG A 39 1.13 0.89 11.41
CA ARG A 39 1.40 2.17 10.73
C ARG A 39 0.50 2.42 9.53
N LEU A 40 -0.45 1.53 9.24
CA LEU A 40 -1.36 1.71 8.10
C LEU A 40 -2.23 2.96 8.26
N ASP A 41 -2.85 3.15 9.42
CA ASP A 41 -3.67 4.33 9.71
C ASP A 41 -2.85 5.63 9.67
N ASP A 42 -1.65 5.61 10.26
CA ASP A 42 -0.71 6.73 10.20
C ASP A 42 -0.34 7.08 8.74
N ALA A 43 -0.12 6.05 7.90
CA ALA A 43 0.23 6.24 6.50
C ALA A 43 -0.91 6.83 5.67
N LEU A 44 -2.17 6.49 5.97
CA LEU A 44 -3.36 7.10 5.37
C LEU A 44 -3.56 8.56 5.80
N ALA A 45 -3.04 8.94 6.95
CA ALA A 45 -3.06 10.33 7.42
C ALA A 45 -1.91 11.19 6.86
N THR A 46 -1.00 10.62 6.05
CA THR A 46 0.11 11.38 5.47
C THR A 46 -0.36 12.33 4.37
N GLU A 47 0.40 13.40 4.15
CA GLU A 47 0.14 14.35 3.06
C GLU A 47 0.07 13.67 1.68
N ALA A 48 0.83 12.59 1.46
CA ALA A 48 0.81 11.88 0.18
C ALA A 48 -0.53 11.14 -0.04
N ALA A 49 -1.12 10.58 1.03
CA ALA A 49 -2.46 10.01 0.97
C ALA A 49 -3.53 11.11 0.84
N LEU A 50 -3.39 12.22 1.57
CA LEU A 50 -4.34 13.32 1.54
C LEU A 50 -4.33 14.11 0.22
N LYS A 51 -3.18 14.21 -0.44
CA LYS A 51 -3.00 14.88 -1.75
C LYS A 51 -3.21 13.95 -2.95
N ALA A 52 -3.54 12.68 -2.71
CA ALA A 52 -3.79 11.75 -3.80
C ALA A 52 -5.00 12.25 -4.62
N GLU A 53 -4.84 12.35 -5.93
CA GLU A 53 -5.93 12.67 -6.87
C GLU A 53 -6.86 11.46 -7.12
N ALA A 54 -6.88 10.51 -6.18
CA ALA A 54 -7.66 9.29 -6.26
C ALA A 54 -8.83 9.36 -5.27
N PRO A 55 -10.04 8.89 -5.66
CA PRO A 55 -11.21 8.91 -4.78
C PRO A 55 -11.03 8.05 -3.53
N THR A 56 -10.20 7.00 -3.59
CA THR A 56 -9.89 6.17 -2.43
C THR A 56 -8.40 5.89 -2.34
N VAL A 57 -7.84 5.97 -1.13
CA VAL A 57 -6.44 5.64 -0.87
C VAL A 57 -6.35 4.46 0.08
N PHE A 58 -5.49 3.49 -0.27
CA PHE A 58 -5.21 2.32 0.54
C PHE A 58 -3.74 2.27 0.92
N ALA A 59 -3.49 1.95 2.18
CA ALA A 59 -2.16 1.59 2.67
C ALA A 59 -2.04 0.05 2.66
N GLN A 60 -0.93 -0.46 2.17
CA GLN A 60 -0.70 -1.90 2.09
C GLN A 60 0.71 -2.31 2.51
N CYS A 61 0.77 -3.37 3.32
CA CYS A 61 1.98 -3.98 3.83
C CYS A 61 2.40 -5.17 2.95
N LEU A 62 3.43 -4.96 2.14
CA LEU A 62 3.91 -5.90 1.15
C LEU A 62 5.33 -6.31 1.48
N SER A 63 5.69 -7.57 1.26
CA SER A 63 7.12 -7.94 1.30
C SER A 63 7.88 -7.25 0.16
N GLY A 64 9.19 -7.03 0.32
CA GLY A 64 10.00 -6.45 -0.75
C GLY A 64 9.87 -7.18 -2.10
N ARG A 65 9.67 -8.50 -2.10
CA ARG A 65 9.42 -9.29 -3.32
C ARG A 65 8.06 -8.98 -3.95
N GLN A 66 7.01 -8.85 -3.14
CA GLN A 66 5.67 -8.49 -3.61
C GLN A 66 5.67 -7.07 -4.19
N LEU A 67 6.31 -6.13 -3.51
CA LEU A 67 6.44 -4.75 -3.99
C LEU A 67 7.19 -4.71 -5.34
N ALA A 68 8.28 -5.47 -5.45
CA ALA A 68 9.03 -5.58 -6.70
C ALA A 68 8.20 -6.19 -7.83
N SER A 69 7.35 -7.20 -7.53
CA SER A 69 6.46 -7.79 -8.54
C SER A 69 5.31 -6.88 -8.99
N LEU A 70 4.88 -5.95 -8.13
CA LEU A 70 3.82 -4.99 -8.44
C LEU A 70 4.31 -3.83 -9.32
N GLY A 71 5.63 -3.56 -9.34
CA GLY A 71 6.24 -2.58 -10.24
C GLY A 71 5.68 -1.15 -10.08
N LYS A 72 5.69 -0.39 -11.19
CA LYS A 72 5.13 0.97 -11.32
C LYS A 72 3.86 0.97 -12.20
N GLY A 73 3.00 -0.04 -12.05
CA GLY A 73 1.80 -0.19 -12.87
C GLY A 73 0.51 -0.03 -12.08
N THR A 74 -0.60 0.00 -12.80
CA THR A 74 -1.94 -0.16 -12.23
C THR A 74 -2.09 -1.58 -11.67
N VAL A 75 -2.45 -1.66 -10.40
CA VAL A 75 -2.64 -2.89 -9.64
C VAL A 75 -4.14 -3.10 -9.44
N ASP A 76 -4.63 -4.30 -9.69
CA ASP A 76 -5.98 -4.68 -9.26
C ASP A 76 -5.86 -5.25 -7.83
N LEU A 77 -6.08 -4.41 -6.81
CA LEU A 77 -5.98 -4.82 -5.41
C LEU A 77 -6.98 -5.93 -5.06
N ARG A 78 -8.07 -6.08 -5.82
CA ARG A 78 -9.04 -7.18 -5.63
C ARG A 78 -8.42 -8.54 -5.95
N ARG A 79 -7.41 -8.58 -6.82
CA ARG A 79 -6.67 -9.80 -7.18
C ARG A 79 -5.45 -10.05 -6.31
N VAL A 80 -5.03 -9.07 -5.53
CA VAL A 80 -3.91 -9.23 -4.60
C VAL A 80 -4.42 -9.99 -3.37
N ASN A 81 -4.25 -11.32 -3.40
CA ASN A 81 -4.64 -12.29 -2.37
C ASN A 81 -4.59 -11.75 -0.91
N GLY A 82 -5.74 -11.31 -0.40
CA GLY A 82 -5.93 -11.01 1.02
C GLY A 82 -5.67 -9.57 1.47
N VAL A 83 -5.75 -8.58 0.57
CA VAL A 83 -5.83 -7.18 1.02
C VAL A 83 -7.15 -6.99 1.79
N GLN A 84 -7.08 -6.84 3.11
CA GLN A 84 -8.22 -6.31 3.86
C GLN A 84 -8.30 -4.82 3.54
N PHE A 85 -9.27 -4.46 2.72
CA PHE A 85 -9.65 -3.07 2.52
C PHE A 85 -10.19 -2.54 3.84
N ALA A 86 -9.35 -1.86 4.62
CA ALA A 86 -9.84 -0.93 5.61
C ALA A 86 -10.39 0.28 4.83
N ALA A 87 -11.56 0.09 4.22
CA ALA A 87 -12.37 1.18 3.71
C ALA A 87 -12.91 1.92 4.94
N ARG A 88 -12.56 3.20 5.06
CA ARG A 88 -13.12 4.06 6.09
C ARG A 88 -14.43 4.66 5.61
#